data_AF-A0A3A2ZND6-F1
#
_entry.id   AF-A0A3A2ZND6-F1
#
_cell.length_a   1.000
_cell.length_b   1.000
_cell.length_c   1.000
_cell.angle_alpha   90.00
_cell.angle_beta   90.00
_cell.angle_gamma   90.00
#
_symmetry.space_group_name_H-M   'P 1'
#
loop_
_entity.id
_entity.type
_entity.pdbx_description
1 polymer ?
#
loop_
_entity_poly.entity_id
_entity_poly.type
_entity_poly.pdbx_seq_one_letter_code
_entity_poly.pdbx_strand_id
1 'polypeptide(L)'
;MHLAITSENTESGKLFHFTLLDTSLLCEYSTESSSDTVSAFQIPLHIGECIEQPVGLLADGRLVFLDKALWVCTAQLWLPSAGLPEMSETAVTRHFFIPRDWLNSAGLGLCRVQADGKFLCPCKDEIAVIRSDIGGDW
;
A
#
# COMPACT_ATOMS: atom_id res chain seq x y z
N MET A 1 15.29 -1.26 -0.72
CA MET A 1 14.37 -2.31 -0.29
C MET A 1 13.35 -2.52 -1.40
N HIS A 2 13.12 -3.74 -1.84
CA HIS A 2 12.00 -4.08 -2.73
C HIS A 2 10.86 -4.62 -1.85
N LEU A 3 9.67 -4.04 -1.93
CA LEU A 3 8.52 -4.46 -1.12
C LEU A 3 7.42 -5.01 -2.00
N ALA A 4 6.83 -6.13 -1.59
CA ALA A 4 5.64 -6.72 -2.22
C ALA A 4 4.48 -6.76 -1.23
N ILE A 5 3.26 -6.49 -1.73
CA ILE A 5 2.03 -6.72 -0.97
C ILE A 5 1.43 -8.04 -1.43
N THR A 6 1.18 -8.94 -0.48
CA THR A 6 0.30 -10.09 -0.70
C THR A 6 -0.98 -9.90 0.10
N SER A 7 -2.09 -10.47 -0.38
CA SER A 7 -3.37 -10.43 0.32
C SER A 7 -4.01 -11.81 0.29
N GLU A 8 -4.56 -12.25 1.42
CA GLU A 8 -5.30 -13.50 1.53
C GLU A 8 -6.75 -13.18 1.94
N ASN A 9 -7.70 -13.87 1.29
CA ASN A 9 -9.10 -13.80 1.65
C ASN A 9 -9.43 -14.99 2.56
N THR A 10 -9.80 -14.71 3.80
CA THR A 10 -10.22 -15.76 4.74
C THR A 10 -11.59 -16.33 4.33
N GLU A 11 -11.86 -17.60 4.65
CA GLU A 11 -13.11 -18.31 4.27
C GLU A 11 -14.42 -17.61 4.72
N SER A 12 -14.32 -16.67 5.67
CA SER A 12 -15.45 -15.86 6.15
C SER A 12 -15.79 -14.64 5.27
N GLY A 13 -14.97 -14.33 4.26
CA GLY A 13 -15.13 -13.17 3.38
C GLY A 13 -15.05 -11.81 4.09
N LYS A 14 -14.70 -11.80 5.39
CA LYS A 14 -14.76 -10.63 6.27
C LYS A 14 -13.39 -10.05 6.63
N LEU A 15 -12.31 -10.81 6.44
CA LEU A 15 -10.97 -10.40 6.80
C LEU A 15 -10.06 -10.57 5.58
N PHE A 16 -9.62 -9.43 5.05
CA PHE A 16 -8.48 -9.33 4.16
C PHE A 16 -7.24 -9.21 5.02
N HIS A 17 -6.44 -10.29 5.10
CA HIS A 17 -5.10 -10.19 5.66
C HIS A 17 -4.17 -9.74 4.55
N PHE A 18 -3.28 -8.78 4.83
CA PHE A 18 -2.24 -8.42 3.89
C PHE A 18 -0.88 -8.40 4.58
N THR A 19 0.14 -8.80 3.82
CA THR A 19 1.51 -8.88 4.30
C THR A 19 2.39 -8.06 3.39
N LEU A 20 3.20 -7.19 4.00
CA LEU A 20 4.30 -6.53 3.33
C LEU A 20 5.54 -7.41 3.45
N LEU A 21 6.11 -7.78 2.31
CA LEU A 21 7.29 -8.66 2.23
C LEU A 21 8.47 -7.87 1.70
N ASP A 22 9.60 -7.96 2.38
CA ASP A 22 10.88 -7.47 1.86
C ASP A 22 11.47 -8.50 0.89
N THR A 23 11.39 -8.16 -0.40
CA THR A 23 11.89 -8.95 -1.52
C THR A 23 13.25 -8.49 -2.02
N SER A 24 13.97 -7.64 -1.28
CA SER A 24 15.30 -7.14 -1.68
C SER A 24 16.27 -8.25 -2.05
N LEU A 25 16.22 -9.36 -1.30
CA LEU A 25 17.05 -10.55 -1.52
C LEU A 25 16.79 -11.22 -2.88
N LEU A 26 15.58 -11.09 -3.44
CA LEU A 26 15.24 -11.68 -4.76
C LEU A 26 15.82 -10.89 -5.93
N CYS A 27 16.27 -9.65 -5.71
CA CYS A 27 16.88 -8.83 -6.74
C CYS A 27 18.41 -8.98 -6.77
N GLU A 28 19.00 -9.65 -5.80
CA GLU A 28 20.43 -9.97 -5.81
C GLU A 28 20.65 -11.23 -6.65
N TYR A 29 21.49 -11.12 -7.68
CA TYR A 29 21.84 -12.23 -8.55
C TYR A 29 22.88 -13.12 -7.83
N SER A 30 22.45 -13.85 -6.80
CA SER A 30 23.30 -14.84 -6.14
C SER A 30 23.45 -16.07 -7.03
N THR A 31 24.69 -16.36 -7.45
CA THR A 31 25.03 -17.54 -8.28
C THR A 31 25.14 -18.82 -7.43
N GLU A 32 24.80 -18.74 -6.14
CA GLU A 32 24.88 -19.83 -5.18
C GLU A 32 23.49 -20.16 -4.66
N SER A 33 23.21 -21.46 -4.48
CA SER A 33 21.94 -21.99 -3.98
C SER A 33 21.76 -21.72 -2.48
N SER A 34 21.68 -20.45 -2.07
CA SER A 34 21.25 -20.08 -0.72
C SER A 34 19.71 -20.09 -0.65
N SER A 35 19.19 -20.63 0.46
CA SER A 35 17.76 -20.55 0.77
C SER A 35 17.46 -19.13 1.27
N ASP A 36 17.18 -18.21 0.35
CA ASP A 36 16.89 -16.82 0.71
C ASP A 36 15.53 -16.73 1.43
N THR A 37 15.53 -16.17 2.64
CA THR A 37 14.33 -16.07 3.48
C THR A 37 13.73 -14.67 3.35
N VAL A 38 12.54 -14.56 2.77
CA VAL A 38 11.77 -13.31 2.66
C VAL A 38 11.18 -12.96 4.03
N SER A 39 11.48 -11.77 4.55
CA SER A 39 10.98 -11.30 5.84
C SER A 39 9.74 -10.41 5.71
N ALA A 40 8.81 -10.53 6.65
CA ALA A 40 7.65 -9.64 6.74
C ALA A 40 8.02 -8.29 7.36
N PHE A 41 7.60 -7.21 6.72
CA PHE A 41 7.73 -5.84 7.22
C PHE A 41 6.63 -5.55 8.26
N GLN A 42 7.03 -4.99 9.40
CA GLN A 42 6.11 -4.65 10.49
C GLN A 42 5.51 -3.26 10.28
N ILE A 43 4.19 -3.17 10.15
CA ILE A 43 3.48 -1.90 10.03
C ILE A 43 3.25 -1.34 11.44
N PRO A 44 3.60 -0.06 11.70
CA PRO A 44 3.28 0.59 12.96
C PRO A 44 1.78 0.51 13.29
N LEU A 45 1.44 0.22 14.55
CA LEU A 45 0.06 -0.03 14.99
C LEU A 45 -0.90 1.10 14.60
N HIS A 46 -0.48 2.36 14.80
CA HIS A 46 -1.31 3.53 14.48
C HIS A 46 -1.64 3.66 12.99
N ILE A 47 -0.75 3.21 12.10
CA ILE A 47 -1.01 3.12 10.66
C ILE A 47 -1.95 1.95 10.39
N GLY A 48 -1.66 0.77 10.96
CA GLY A 48 -2.47 -0.44 10.80
C GLY A 48 -3.95 -0.24 11.16
N GLU A 49 -4.24 0.49 12.23
CA GLU A 49 -5.61 0.79 12.67
C GLU A 49 -6.41 1.68 11.70
N CYS A 50 -5.70 2.44 10.85
CA CYS A 50 -6.29 3.31 9.84
C CYS A 50 -6.62 2.59 8.53
N ILE A 51 -5.96 1.46 8.26
CA ILE A 51 -6.08 0.75 6.98
C ILE A 51 -7.38 -0.05 6.95
N GLU A 52 -8.27 0.30 6.02
CA GLU A 52 -9.40 -0.55 5.63
C GLU A 52 -8.99 -1.47 4.47
N GLN A 53 -8.30 -0.92 3.46
CA GLN A 53 -7.88 -1.68 2.28
C GLN A 53 -6.53 -1.16 1.75
N PRO A 54 -5.48 -2.00 1.70
CA PRO A 54 -4.24 -1.63 1.02
C PRO A 54 -4.47 -1.53 -0.49
N VAL A 55 -3.85 -0.53 -1.12
CA VAL A 55 -4.02 -0.22 -2.55
C VAL A 55 -2.72 -0.44 -3.33
N GLY A 56 -1.57 -0.11 -2.72
CA GLY A 56 -0.26 -0.38 -3.31
C GLY A 56 0.86 0.43 -2.67
N LEU A 57 2.05 0.35 -3.27
CA LEU A 57 3.24 1.06 -2.82
C LEU A 57 3.72 2.00 -3.91
N LEU A 58 4.16 3.20 -3.52
CA LEU A 58 4.87 4.12 -4.38
C LEU A 58 6.37 3.81 -4.37
N ALA A 59 7.07 4.26 -5.42
CA ALA A 59 8.51 4.02 -5.58
C ALA A 59 9.37 4.62 -4.45
N ASP A 60 8.86 5.63 -3.76
CA ASP A 60 9.50 6.30 -2.63
C ASP A 60 9.26 5.60 -1.27
N GLY A 61 8.60 4.44 -1.25
CA GLY A 61 8.33 3.68 -0.04
C GLY A 61 7.08 4.12 0.74
N ARG A 62 6.22 4.97 0.17
CA ARG A 62 4.90 5.26 0.74
C ARG A 62 3.90 4.15 0.46
N LEU A 63 3.21 3.71 1.51
CA LEU A 63 2.03 2.86 1.38
C LEU A 63 0.81 3.71 1.05
N VAL A 64 0.09 3.32 0.00
CA VAL A 64 -1.22 3.88 -0.37
C VAL A 64 -2.31 2.91 0.10
N PHE A 65 -3.30 3.43 0.79
CA PHE A 65 -4.42 2.64 1.31
C PHE A 65 -5.71 3.47 1.37
N LEU A 66 -6.84 2.78 1.48
CA LEU A 66 -8.12 3.38 1.83
C LEU A 66 -8.34 3.27 3.33
N ASP A 67 -8.80 4.35 3.97
CA ASP A 67 -9.27 4.31 5.36
C ASP A 67 -10.76 3.91 5.46
N LYS A 68 -11.25 3.74 6.70
CA LYS A 68 -12.65 3.35 7.01
C LYS A 68 -13.70 4.34 6.49
N ALA A 69 -13.28 5.55 6.15
CA ALA A 69 -14.12 6.60 5.57
C ALA A 69 -13.89 6.78 4.06
N LEU A 70 -13.18 5.85 3.41
CA LEU A 70 -12.84 5.84 1.98
C LEU A 70 -11.93 7.01 1.56
N TRP A 71 -11.12 7.54 2.48
CA TRP A 71 -10.03 8.44 2.09
C TRP A 71 -8.89 7.63 1.49
N VAL A 72 -8.39 8.08 0.35
CA VAL A 72 -7.09 7.67 -0.16
C VAL A 72 -6.03 8.33 0.71
N CYS A 73 -5.26 7.49 1.39
CA CYS A 73 -4.25 7.88 2.36
C CYS A 73 -2.87 7.42 1.91
N THR A 74 -1.84 8.17 2.30
CA THR A 74 -0.44 7.71 2.24
C THR A 74 0.17 7.69 3.64
N ALA A 75 1.00 6.69 3.90
CA ALA A 75 1.90 6.69 5.05
C ALA A 75 3.32 6.35 4.60
N GLN A 76 4.30 7.13 5.06
CA GLN A 76 5.71 6.81 4.83
C GLN A 76 6.07 5.57 5.64
N LEU A 77 6.40 4.47 4.96
CA LEU A 77 6.90 3.26 5.64
C LEU A 77 8.42 3.16 5.58
N TRP A 78 9.05 3.75 4.56
CA TRP A 78 10.49 3.63 4.34
C TRP A 78 11.09 4.86 3.67
N LEU A 79 12.28 5.31 4.11
CA LEU A 79 13.04 6.37 3.44
C LEU A 79 14.31 5.76 2.80
N PRO A 80 14.52 5.88 1.48
CA PRO A 80 15.70 5.35 0.80
C PRO A 80 17.04 5.98 1.25
N SER A 81 17.01 7.20 1.77
CA SER A 81 18.21 8.08 1.87
C SER A 81 18.65 8.43 3.30
N ALA A 82 17.91 8.03 4.33
CA ALA A 82 18.25 8.35 5.71
C ALA A 82 18.40 7.06 6.51
N GLY A 83 19.62 6.80 6.98
CA GLY A 83 19.82 5.90 8.11
C GLY A 83 18.88 6.36 9.22
N LEU A 84 17.92 5.50 9.58
CA LEU A 84 16.90 5.67 10.61
C LEU A 84 16.75 7.12 11.08
N PRO A 85 15.87 7.93 10.46
CA PRO A 85 15.33 9.01 11.26
C PRO A 85 14.62 8.32 12.43
N GLU A 86 14.83 8.84 13.65
CA GLU A 86 13.93 8.54 14.76
C GLU A 86 12.50 8.49 14.21
N MET A 87 11.70 7.57 14.75
CA MET A 87 10.26 7.45 14.46
C MET A 87 9.53 8.77 14.79
N SER A 88 9.82 9.86 14.08
CA SER A 88 8.96 11.01 13.98
C SER A 88 7.70 10.42 13.39
N GLU A 89 6.62 10.42 14.18
CA GLU A 89 5.32 9.88 13.85
C GLU A 89 5.13 9.81 12.34
N THR A 90 5.23 8.60 11.78
CA THR A 90 4.97 8.37 10.37
C THR A 90 3.51 8.74 10.14
N ALA A 91 3.30 9.99 9.71
CA ALA A 91 1.99 10.62 9.70
C ALA A 91 1.18 10.06 8.53
N VAL A 92 -0.06 9.66 8.82
CA VAL A 92 -1.02 9.33 7.78
C VAL A 92 -1.50 10.64 7.15
N THR A 93 -1.26 10.79 5.86
CA THR A 93 -1.83 11.91 5.08
C THR A 93 -3.06 11.45 4.33
N ARG A 94 -4.14 12.22 4.42
CA ARG A 94 -5.35 12.05 3.60
C ARG A 94 -5.29 12.97 2.39
N HIS A 95 -5.60 12.44 1.21
CA HIS A 95 -5.52 13.18 -0.05
C HIS A 95 -6.90 13.56 -0.58
N PHE A 96 -7.69 12.56 -0.93
CA PHE A 96 -9.05 12.73 -1.43
C PHE A 96 -9.90 11.53 -1.03
N PHE A 97 -11.23 11.67 -1.08
CA PHE A 97 -12.16 10.60 -0.76
C PHE A 97 -12.75 9.98 -2.03
N ILE A 98 -13.04 8.68 -1.98
CA ILE A 98 -13.82 8.00 -3.01
C ILE A 98 -15.30 8.02 -2.62
N PRO A 99 -16.22 8.46 -3.50
CA PRO A 99 -17.65 8.39 -3.21
C PRO A 99 -18.11 6.96 -2.91
N ARG A 100 -18.94 6.81 -1.87
CA ARG A 100 -19.45 5.49 -1.43
C ARG A 100 -20.25 4.76 -2.50
N ASP A 101 -20.88 5.48 -3.43
CA ASP A 101 -21.66 4.90 -4.52
C ASP A 101 -20.79 4.36 -5.68
N TRP A 102 -19.46 4.57 -5.63
CA TRP A 102 -18.54 4.05 -6.65
C TRP A 102 -18.06 2.64 -6.32
N LEU A 103 -17.92 2.30 -5.04
CA LEU A 103 -17.28 1.06 -4.58
C LEU A 103 -18.26 0.18 -3.80
N ASN A 104 -18.33 -1.09 -4.19
CA ASN A 104 -18.83 -2.16 -3.31
C ASN A 104 -17.65 -2.87 -2.64
N SER A 105 -17.93 -3.86 -1.78
CA SER A 105 -16.87 -4.61 -1.07
C SER A 105 -15.87 -5.27 -2.01
N ALA A 106 -16.32 -5.79 -3.16
CA ALA A 106 -15.44 -6.35 -4.17
C ALA A 106 -14.60 -5.26 -4.88
N GLY A 107 -15.19 -4.10 -5.14
CA GLY A 107 -14.54 -2.97 -5.79
C GLY A 107 -13.40 -2.36 -4.97
N LEU A 108 -13.51 -2.38 -3.63
CA LEU A 108 -12.42 -1.97 -2.73
C LEU A 108 -11.14 -2.77 -3.01
N GLY A 109 -11.26 -4.10 -3.08
CA GLY A 109 -10.14 -5.01 -3.35
C GLY A 109 -9.52 -4.87 -4.74
N LEU A 110 -10.15 -4.13 -5.65
CA LEU A 110 -9.67 -3.87 -7.02
C LEU A 110 -8.99 -2.51 -7.18
N CYS A 111 -9.04 -1.64 -6.18
CA CYS A 111 -8.37 -0.34 -6.24
C CYS A 111 -6.85 -0.53 -6.28
N ARG A 112 -6.15 0.18 -7.18
CA ARG A 112 -4.68 0.08 -7.33
C ARG A 112 -4.06 1.45 -7.53
N VAL A 113 -2.82 1.61 -7.06
CA VAL A 113 -1.99 2.77 -7.40
C VAL A 113 -0.91 2.33 -8.38
N GLN A 114 -0.65 3.15 -9.38
CA GLN A 114 0.44 2.95 -10.33
C GLN A 114 1.73 3.60 -9.80
N ALA A 115 2.88 3.19 -10.34
CA ALA A 115 4.17 3.75 -9.94
C ALA A 115 4.29 5.27 -10.19
N ASP A 116 3.50 5.83 -11.11
CA ASP A 116 3.42 7.25 -11.40
C ASP A 116 2.42 8.03 -10.51
N GLY A 117 1.87 7.39 -9.48
CA GLY A 117 0.93 8.00 -8.55
C GLY A 117 -0.52 8.08 -9.04
N LYS A 118 -0.87 7.51 -10.20
CA LYS A 118 -2.28 7.42 -10.62
C LYS A 118 -3.03 6.40 -9.78
N PHE A 119 -4.19 6.79 -9.27
CA PHE A 119 -5.09 5.91 -8.53
C PHE A 119 -6.18 5.37 -9.47
N LEU A 120 -6.32 4.05 -9.51
CA LEU A 120 -7.30 3.33 -10.30
C LEU A 120 -8.39 2.80 -9.38
N CYS A 121 -9.64 3.13 -9.66
CA CYS A 121 -10.78 2.62 -8.91
C CYS A 121 -11.91 2.17 -9.83
N PRO A 122 -12.62 1.08 -9.51
CA PRO A 122 -13.88 0.77 -10.18
C PRO A 122 -14.92 1.88 -9.96
N CYS A 123 -15.70 2.18 -10.99
CA CYS A 123 -16.84 3.10 -10.93
C CYS A 123 -17.89 2.68 -11.96
N LYS A 124 -19.04 2.16 -11.50
CA LYS A 124 -20.22 1.87 -12.34
C LYS A 124 -19.88 1.17 -13.68
N ASP A 125 -19.14 0.07 -13.58
CA ASP A 125 -18.66 -0.77 -14.69
C ASP A 125 -17.46 -0.24 -15.50
N GLU A 126 -16.94 0.93 -15.16
CA GLU A 126 -15.71 1.49 -15.71
C GLU A 126 -14.58 1.53 -14.66
N ILE A 127 -13.39 1.93 -15.09
CA ILE A 127 -12.27 2.26 -14.20
C ILE A 127 -12.03 3.76 -14.26
N ALA A 128 -12.22 4.44 -13.13
CA ALA A 128 -11.83 5.82 -12.95
C ALA A 128 -10.30 5.90 -12.77
N VAL A 129 -9.67 6.80 -13.52
CA VAL A 129 -8.24 7.13 -13.38
C VAL A 129 -8.13 8.50 -12.71
N ILE A 130 -7.73 8.50 -11.44
CA ILE A 130 -7.60 9.71 -10.65
C ILE A 130 -6.14 10.15 -10.67
N ARG A 131 -5.92 11.39 -11.14
CA ARG A 131 -4.63 12.06 -11.14
C ARG A 131 -4.59 13.00 -9.94
N SER A 132 -3.61 12.83 -9.08
CA SER A 132 -3.46 13.61 -7.85
C SER A 132 -1.97 13.80 -7.55
N ASP A 133 -1.70 14.58 -6.52
CA ASP A 133 -0.37 14.82 -5.96
C ASP A 133 0.14 13.70 -5.06
N ILE A 134 -0.59 12.57 -4.92
CA ILE A 134 -0.13 11.45 -4.09
C ILE A 134 1.25 10.91 -4.52
N GLY A 135 1.60 11.01 -5.80
CA GLY A 135 2.91 10.63 -6.34
C GLY A 135 3.94 11.77 -6.39
N GLY A 136 3.59 12.98 -5.93
CA GLY A 136 4.50 14.12 -5.88
C GLY A 136 5.46 14.06 -4.69
N ASP A 137 6.63 14.69 -4.87
CA ASP A 137 7.60 14.93 -3.80
C ASP A 137 7.08 16.02 -2.85
N TRP A 138 7.28 15.83 -1.54
CA TRP A 138 6.90 16.77 -0.46
C TRP A 138 8.00 17.79 -0.19
#